data_AF-A0A0F8XRJ3-F1
#
_entry.id   AF-A0A0F8XRJ3-F1
#
_cell.length_a   1.000
_cell.length_b   1.000
_cell.length_c   1.000
_cell.angle_alpha   90.00
_cell.angle_beta   90.00
_cell.angle_gamma   90.00
#
_symmetry.space_group_name_H-M   'P 1'
#
loop_
_entity.id
_entity.type
_entity.pdbx_description
1 polymer ?
#
loop_
_entity_poly.entity_id
_entity_poly.type
_entity_poly.pdbx_seq_one_letter_code
_entity_poly.pdbx_strand_id
1 'polypeptide(L)'
;MIRKESSDGIGYSVVELNDVRHVFASAVPRQGDTLDQQTHDALRTIAAVIEEEGTLGSIVKQSVFLKDIDQLETCRQIMRDFYGEELPATTYIPQPPCDGRLVQVEALGVGRGLGEVDIERYSERLVVTRHNGVDWVHLAHIFPETTATGVYDRSYDIFQLAAKGLQTRQFRYDQVIRTWLYLGDIVGPEGETQRYKELNRARTDF
;
A
#
# COMPACT_ATOMS: atom_id res chain seq x y z
N MET A 1 -14.15 -10.17 -17.12
CA MET A 1 -12.96 -10.72 -17.84
C MET A 1 -11.72 -10.07 -17.25
N ILE A 2 -10.63 -10.80 -17.03
CA ILE A 2 -9.36 -10.22 -16.54
C ILE A 2 -8.42 -10.06 -17.73
N ARG A 3 -7.94 -8.84 -17.97
CA ARG A 3 -6.87 -8.55 -18.94
C ARG A 3 -5.55 -8.36 -18.19
N LYS A 4 -4.45 -8.86 -18.75
CA LYS A 4 -3.10 -8.72 -18.18
C LYS A 4 -2.17 -8.27 -19.29
N GLU A 5 -1.34 -7.29 -18.99
CA GLU A 5 -0.37 -6.70 -19.91
C GLU A 5 0.96 -6.60 -19.16
N SER A 6 2.05 -6.85 -19.87
CA SER A 6 3.40 -6.67 -19.32
C SER A 6 4.31 -6.19 -20.43
N SER A 7 5.02 -5.10 -20.16
CA SER A 7 6.07 -4.56 -21.01
C SER A 7 7.25 -4.16 -20.15
N ASP A 8 8.32 -3.67 -20.76
CA ASP A 8 9.53 -3.31 -20.02
C ASP A 8 9.22 -2.24 -18.96
N GLY A 9 9.54 -2.53 -17.70
CA GLY A 9 9.31 -1.67 -16.53
C GLY A 9 7.88 -1.60 -15.99
N ILE A 10 6.89 -2.30 -16.57
CA ILE A 10 5.50 -2.26 -16.08
C ILE A 10 4.74 -3.57 -16.35
N GLY A 11 4.06 -4.06 -15.31
CA GLY A 11 3.05 -5.10 -15.42
C GLY A 11 1.74 -4.61 -14.83
N TYR A 12 0.62 -4.79 -15.54
CA TYR A 12 -0.68 -4.42 -15.02
C TYR A 12 -1.78 -5.40 -15.39
N SER A 13 -2.86 -5.37 -14.61
CA SER A 13 -4.06 -6.14 -14.87
C SER A 13 -5.29 -5.29 -14.67
N VAL A 14 -6.27 -5.50 -15.53
CA VAL A 14 -7.55 -4.78 -15.51
C VAL A 14 -8.66 -5.80 -15.33
N VAL A 15 -9.54 -5.53 -14.39
CA VAL A 15 -10.73 -6.34 -14.15
C VAL A 15 -11.92 -5.43 -13.94
N GLU A 16 -13.03 -5.76 -14.59
CA GLU A 16 -14.31 -5.11 -14.38
C GLU A 16 -15.21 -6.03 -13.55
N LEU A 17 -15.68 -5.52 -12.41
CA LEU A 17 -16.52 -6.23 -11.46
C LEU A 17 -17.66 -5.30 -11.04
N ASN A 18 -18.90 -5.69 -11.31
CA ASN A 18 -20.10 -4.93 -10.95
C ASN A 18 -19.97 -3.44 -11.36
N ASP A 19 -19.74 -3.17 -12.65
CA ASP A 19 -19.64 -1.81 -13.20
C ASP A 19 -18.54 -0.93 -12.57
N VAL A 20 -17.53 -1.57 -11.96
CA VAL A 20 -16.35 -0.90 -11.43
C VAL A 20 -15.10 -1.55 -11.99
N ARG A 21 -14.26 -0.71 -12.60
CA ARG A 21 -12.99 -1.11 -13.17
C ARG A 21 -11.90 -0.98 -12.11
N HIS A 22 -11.18 -2.07 -11.92
CA HIS A 22 -10.03 -2.14 -11.04
C HIS A 22 -8.79 -2.34 -11.89
N VAL A 23 -7.78 -1.53 -11.64
CA VAL A 23 -6.51 -1.56 -12.34
C VAL A 23 -5.42 -1.75 -11.30
N PHE A 24 -4.73 -2.89 -11.35
CA PHE A 24 -3.55 -3.13 -10.53
C PHE A 24 -2.33 -3.00 -11.42
N ALA A 25 -1.39 -2.12 -11.06
CA ALA A 25 -0.18 -1.87 -11.83
C ALA A 25 1.07 -1.93 -10.93
N SER A 26 2.15 -2.49 -11.44
CA SER A 26 3.45 -2.63 -10.77
C SER A 26 4.53 -2.09 -11.69
N ALA A 27 5.14 -0.97 -11.30
CA ALA A 27 6.14 -0.25 -12.08
C ALA A 27 7.52 -0.34 -11.42
N VAL A 28 8.50 -0.75 -12.21
CA VAL A 28 9.92 -0.64 -11.90
C VAL A 28 10.48 0.49 -12.77
N PRO A 29 11.25 1.43 -12.20
CA PRO A 29 11.82 2.54 -12.97
C PRO A 29 12.71 2.03 -14.10
N ARG A 30 12.51 2.58 -15.28
CA ARG A 30 13.26 2.22 -16.50
C ARG A 30 14.54 3.03 -16.61
N GLN A 31 14.53 4.26 -16.08
CA GLN A 31 15.61 5.23 -16.19
C GLN A 31 15.86 5.97 -14.87
N GLY A 32 16.98 6.69 -14.81
CA GLY A 32 17.39 7.49 -13.66
C GLY A 32 18.36 6.77 -12.73
N ASP A 33 19.24 7.55 -12.12
CA ASP A 33 20.30 7.07 -11.22
C ASP A 33 20.04 7.49 -9.76
N THR A 34 19.18 8.49 -9.54
CA THR A 34 18.81 8.98 -8.21
C THR A 34 17.42 8.49 -7.80
N LEU A 35 17.17 8.48 -6.49
CA LEU A 35 15.85 8.12 -5.94
C LEU A 35 14.74 9.01 -6.53
N ASP A 36 15.00 10.32 -6.65
CA ASP A 36 14.07 11.29 -7.20
C ASP A 36 13.66 10.93 -8.64
N GLN A 37 14.65 10.74 -9.52
CA GLN A 37 14.43 10.39 -10.92
C GLN A 37 13.67 9.07 -11.06
N GLN A 38 14.11 8.05 -10.32
CA GLN A 38 13.49 6.73 -10.37
C GLN A 38 12.06 6.73 -9.80
N THR A 39 11.82 7.46 -8.71
CA THR A 39 10.47 7.57 -8.13
C THR A 39 9.53 8.26 -9.11
N HIS A 40 9.94 9.38 -9.71
CA HIS A 40 9.14 10.05 -10.72
C HIS A 40 8.90 9.20 -11.98
N ASP A 41 9.88 8.43 -12.44
CA ASP A 41 9.72 7.54 -13.59
C ASP A 41 8.68 6.43 -13.34
N ALA A 42 8.75 5.79 -12.16
CA ALA A 42 7.78 4.77 -11.77
C ALA A 42 6.37 5.38 -11.59
N LEU A 43 6.25 6.52 -10.92
CA LEU A 43 4.97 7.19 -10.68
C LEU A 43 4.29 7.65 -11.97
N ARG A 44 5.04 8.24 -12.90
CA ARG A 44 4.49 8.64 -14.22
C ARG A 44 4.05 7.42 -15.03
N THR A 45 4.78 6.32 -14.93
CA THR A 45 4.43 5.06 -15.60
C THR A 45 3.12 4.48 -15.05
N ILE A 46 2.96 4.45 -13.72
CA ILE A 46 1.69 4.08 -13.08
C ILE A 46 0.56 5.02 -13.51
N ALA A 47 0.77 6.33 -13.46
CA ALA A 47 -0.25 7.32 -13.80
C ALA A 47 -0.74 7.15 -15.25
N ALA A 48 0.19 6.94 -16.19
CA ALA A 48 -0.15 6.72 -17.60
C ALA A 48 -1.04 5.48 -17.79
N VAL A 49 -0.71 4.34 -17.19
CA VAL A 49 -1.55 3.12 -17.26
C VAL A 49 -2.93 3.37 -16.66
N ILE A 50 -2.98 4.02 -15.50
CA ILE A 50 -4.24 4.29 -14.79
C ILE A 50 -5.14 5.24 -15.60
N GLU A 51 -4.55 6.21 -16.29
CA GLU A 51 -5.23 7.13 -17.20
C GLU A 51 -5.74 6.41 -18.45
N GLU A 52 -4.90 5.63 -19.13
CA GLU A 52 -5.25 4.85 -20.33
C GLU A 52 -6.40 3.87 -20.06
N GLU A 53 -6.42 3.25 -18.88
CA GLU A 53 -7.46 2.32 -18.46
C GLU A 53 -8.74 3.02 -17.96
N GLY A 54 -8.81 4.36 -17.99
CA GLY A 54 -10.02 5.13 -17.68
C GLY A 54 -10.28 5.28 -16.18
N THR A 55 -9.22 5.28 -15.38
CA THR A 55 -9.29 5.32 -13.90
C THR A 55 -8.46 6.48 -13.33
N LEU A 56 -8.31 7.59 -14.05
CA LEU A 56 -7.56 8.78 -13.61
C LEU A 56 -8.09 9.33 -12.26
N GLY A 57 -7.19 9.77 -11.37
CA GLY A 57 -7.51 10.28 -10.02
C GLY A 57 -7.94 9.20 -9.00
N SER A 58 -7.99 7.93 -9.42
CA SER A 58 -8.60 6.85 -8.63
C SER A 58 -7.63 5.90 -7.95
N ILE A 59 -6.35 6.24 -7.88
CA ILE A 59 -5.38 5.41 -7.15
C ILE A 59 -5.71 5.50 -5.66
N VAL A 60 -6.16 4.39 -5.07
CA VAL A 60 -6.70 4.37 -3.70
C VAL A 60 -5.72 3.77 -2.70
N LYS A 61 -4.84 2.89 -3.18
CA LYS A 61 -3.79 2.24 -2.38
C LYS A 61 -2.54 2.09 -3.22
N GLN A 62 -1.38 2.28 -2.59
CA GLN A 62 -0.09 1.90 -3.16
C GLN A 62 0.87 1.27 -2.16
N SER A 63 1.81 0.47 -2.68
CA SER A 63 2.93 -0.11 -1.94
C SER A 63 4.23 0.31 -2.63
N VAL A 64 5.15 0.88 -1.85
CA VAL A 64 6.40 1.45 -2.32
C VAL A 64 7.54 0.63 -1.72
N PHE A 65 8.21 -0.14 -2.56
CA PHE A 65 9.36 -0.96 -2.16
C PHE A 65 10.61 -0.11 -2.28
N LEU A 66 11.31 0.09 -1.17
CA LEU A 66 12.51 0.92 -1.07
C LEU A 66 13.74 0.06 -0.78
N LYS A 67 14.82 0.33 -1.51
CA LYS A 67 16.12 -0.28 -1.28
C LYS A 67 16.74 0.13 0.04
N ASP A 68 16.63 1.42 0.36
CA ASP A 68 17.20 2.01 1.56
C ASP A 68 16.10 2.73 2.34
N ILE A 69 15.87 2.27 3.58
CA ILE A 69 14.84 2.82 4.45
C ILE A 69 15.23 4.19 5.01
N ASP A 70 16.52 4.53 5.02
CA ASP A 70 16.98 5.85 5.46
C ASP A 70 16.51 6.95 4.49
N GLN A 71 16.11 6.58 3.27
CA GLN A 71 15.54 7.47 2.27
C GLN A 71 14.00 7.60 2.35
N LEU A 72 13.37 7.02 3.37
CA LEU A 72 11.91 7.00 3.53
C LEU A 72 11.30 8.40 3.46
N GLU A 73 11.82 9.36 4.23
CA GLU A 73 11.24 10.71 4.26
C GLU A 73 11.42 11.46 2.94
N THR A 74 12.55 11.25 2.25
CA THR A 74 12.75 11.78 0.89
C THR A 74 11.71 11.21 -0.08
N CYS A 75 11.50 9.89 -0.06
CA CYS A 75 10.47 9.26 -0.89
C CYS A 75 9.06 9.74 -0.54
N ARG A 76 8.75 9.90 0.76
CA ARG A 76 7.47 10.45 1.24
C ARG A 76 7.23 11.85 0.71
N GLN A 77 8.25 12.70 0.68
CA GLN A 77 8.11 14.04 0.12
C GLN A 77 7.81 14.01 -1.38
N ILE A 78 8.53 13.20 -2.16
CA ILE A 78 8.26 13.04 -3.61
C ILE A 78 6.82 12.58 -3.86
N MET A 79 6.32 11.64 -3.05
CA MET A 79 4.94 11.15 -3.16
C MET A 79 3.91 12.26 -2.90
N ARG A 80 4.12 13.07 -1.86
CA ARG A 80 3.24 14.22 -1.55
C ARG A 80 3.27 15.26 -2.65
N ASP A 81 4.45 15.58 -3.17
CA ASP A 81 4.61 16.58 -4.24
C ASP A 81 3.97 16.11 -5.55
N PHE A 82 4.06 14.81 -5.85
CA PHE A 82 3.46 14.23 -7.06
C PHE A 82 1.93 14.14 -6.99
N TYR A 83 1.38 13.63 -5.88
CA TYR A 83 -0.05 13.36 -5.75
C TYR A 83 -0.87 14.53 -5.19
N GLY A 84 -0.26 15.43 -4.42
CA GLY A 84 -0.98 16.49 -3.71
C GLY A 84 -2.13 15.96 -2.87
N GLU A 85 -3.33 16.50 -3.08
CA GLU A 85 -4.56 16.09 -2.38
C GLU A 85 -5.05 14.69 -2.79
N GLU A 86 -4.58 14.13 -3.91
CA GLU A 86 -4.96 12.81 -4.42
C GLU A 86 -4.11 11.66 -3.87
N LEU A 87 -3.29 11.90 -2.85
CA LEU A 87 -2.37 10.90 -2.28
C LEU A 87 -3.12 9.61 -1.86
N PRO A 88 -2.74 8.43 -2.38
CA PRO A 88 -3.33 7.16 -1.95
C PRO A 88 -2.88 6.73 -0.54
N ALA A 89 -3.61 5.78 0.04
CA ALA A 89 -3.14 5.04 1.20
C ALA A 89 -1.83 4.33 0.84
N THR A 90 -0.72 4.79 1.41
CA THR A 90 0.63 4.44 0.94
C THR A 90 1.37 3.63 1.99
N THR A 91 1.85 2.44 1.64
CA THR A 91 2.76 1.64 2.50
C THR A 91 4.17 1.66 1.94
N TYR A 92 5.15 2.11 2.72
CA TYR A 92 6.57 2.02 2.37
C TYR A 92 7.19 0.77 2.99
N ILE A 93 7.89 -0.02 2.19
CA ILE A 93 8.39 -1.35 2.54
C ILE A 93 9.91 -1.36 2.35
N PRO A 94 10.72 -1.63 3.39
CA PRO A 94 12.18 -1.73 3.30
C PRO A 94 12.57 -3.06 2.63
N GLN A 95 12.37 -3.13 1.32
CA GLN A 95 12.69 -4.29 0.51
C GLN A 95 13.27 -3.81 -0.82
N PRO A 96 14.55 -4.10 -1.10
CA PRO A 96 15.17 -3.75 -2.38
C PRO A 96 14.40 -4.32 -3.57
N PRO A 97 14.03 -3.47 -4.55
CA PRO A 97 13.56 -3.94 -5.83
C PRO A 97 14.60 -4.80 -6.57
N CYS A 98 14.14 -5.56 -7.55
CA CYS A 98 15.02 -6.30 -8.45
C CYS A 98 15.94 -5.38 -9.27
N ASP A 99 16.99 -5.96 -9.85
CA ASP A 99 17.88 -5.32 -10.83
C ASP A 99 18.56 -4.03 -10.34
N GLY A 100 18.78 -3.94 -9.02
CA GLY A 100 19.55 -2.87 -8.39
C GLY A 100 18.85 -1.51 -8.30
N ARG A 101 17.56 -1.44 -8.68
CA ARG A 101 16.76 -0.21 -8.60
C ARG A 101 16.56 0.23 -7.14
N LEU A 102 16.31 1.52 -6.95
CA LEU A 102 16.16 2.15 -5.64
C LEU A 102 14.72 2.08 -5.12
N VAL A 103 13.75 2.07 -6.05
CA VAL A 103 12.32 2.07 -5.75
C VAL A 103 11.54 1.22 -6.75
N GLN A 104 10.44 0.61 -6.31
CA GLN A 104 9.38 0.03 -7.15
C GLN A 104 8.03 0.42 -6.55
N VAL A 105 7.04 0.69 -7.40
CA VAL A 105 5.70 1.12 -6.97
C VAL A 105 4.65 0.16 -7.49
N GLU A 106 3.80 -0.32 -6.58
CA GLU A 106 2.57 -1.02 -6.90
C GLU A 106 1.37 -0.16 -6.54
N ALA A 107 0.40 -0.05 -7.44
CA ALA A 107 -0.76 0.81 -7.27
C ALA A 107 -2.06 0.09 -7.64
N LEU A 108 -3.12 0.41 -6.91
CA LEU A 108 -4.49 0.01 -7.20
C LEU A 108 -5.32 1.24 -7.55
N GLY A 109 -5.79 1.31 -8.79
CA GLY A 109 -6.83 2.22 -9.26
C GLY A 109 -8.21 1.57 -9.22
N VAL A 110 -9.24 2.36 -8.90
CA VAL A 110 -10.64 1.93 -8.86
C VAL A 110 -11.52 3.00 -9.50
N GLY A 111 -11.96 2.80 -10.74
CA GLY A 111 -12.63 3.84 -11.52
C GLY A 111 -13.75 3.36 -12.45
N ARG A 112 -14.28 4.29 -13.24
CA ARG A 112 -15.60 4.19 -13.85
C ARG A 112 -15.62 3.28 -15.09
N GLY A 113 -16.31 2.15 -14.95
CA GLY A 113 -17.07 1.54 -16.03
C GLY A 113 -18.55 1.68 -15.72
N LEU A 114 -19.17 2.82 -16.00
CA LEU A 114 -20.62 3.11 -15.80
C LEU A 114 -21.12 3.34 -14.34
N GLY A 115 -20.45 2.89 -13.27
CA GLY A 115 -20.81 3.19 -11.87
C GLY A 115 -20.16 4.45 -11.27
N GLU A 116 -20.81 5.10 -10.29
CA GLU A 116 -20.18 6.14 -9.46
C GLU A 116 -19.33 5.50 -8.36
N VAL A 117 -18.01 5.72 -8.41
CA VAL A 117 -17.09 5.45 -7.29
C VAL A 117 -16.86 6.75 -6.55
N ASP A 118 -17.24 6.79 -5.29
CA ASP A 118 -16.89 7.87 -4.36
C ASP A 118 -15.56 7.54 -3.68
N ILE A 119 -14.66 8.51 -3.55
CA ILE A 119 -13.33 8.34 -2.97
C ILE A 119 -13.09 9.43 -1.94
N GLU A 120 -13.02 9.03 -0.66
CA GLU A 120 -12.65 9.92 0.43
C GLU A 120 -11.22 9.62 0.92
N ARG A 121 -10.37 10.65 0.91
CA ARG A 121 -8.98 10.57 1.36
C ARG A 121 -8.84 11.33 2.68
N TYR A 122 -8.67 10.60 3.78
CA TYR A 122 -8.57 11.21 5.10
C TYR A 122 -7.13 11.48 5.52
N SER A 123 -6.17 10.71 5.01
CA SER A 123 -4.74 10.89 5.22
C SER A 123 -3.95 10.02 4.23
N GLU A 124 -2.63 10.15 4.23
CA GLU A 124 -1.71 9.22 3.55
C GLU A 124 -1.83 7.75 4.02
N ARG A 125 -2.56 7.50 5.12
CA ARG A 125 -2.80 6.17 5.70
C ARG A 125 -4.20 5.63 5.48
N LEU A 126 -5.21 6.47 5.28
CA LEU A 126 -6.62 6.05 5.28
C LEU A 126 -7.37 6.65 4.08
N VAL A 127 -7.76 5.76 3.17
CA VAL A 127 -8.62 6.06 2.02
C VAL A 127 -9.83 5.14 2.06
N VAL A 128 -11.01 5.69 1.79
CA VAL A 128 -12.27 4.95 1.68
C VAL A 128 -12.82 5.13 0.28
N THR A 129 -13.21 4.03 -0.36
CA THR A 129 -14.01 4.09 -1.58
C THR A 129 -15.39 3.51 -1.36
N ARG A 130 -16.41 4.11 -1.99
CA ARG A 130 -17.79 3.60 -1.94
C ARG A 130 -18.30 3.35 -3.33
N HIS A 131 -18.74 2.12 -3.54
CA HIS A 131 -19.41 1.70 -4.76
C HIS A 131 -20.13 0.38 -4.50
N ASN A 132 -21.17 0.09 -5.28
CA ASN A 132 -21.91 -1.18 -5.21
C ASN A 132 -22.46 -1.50 -3.81
N GLY A 133 -22.80 -0.46 -3.03
CA GLY A 133 -23.31 -0.61 -1.66
C GLY A 133 -22.27 -1.10 -0.63
N VAL A 134 -20.98 -1.00 -0.95
CA VAL A 134 -19.87 -1.41 -0.07
C VAL A 134 -18.90 -0.26 0.14
N ASP A 135 -18.50 -0.07 1.40
CA ASP A 135 -17.40 0.81 1.79
C ASP A 135 -16.11 -0.02 1.84
N TRP A 136 -15.18 0.25 0.93
CA TRP A 136 -13.86 -0.35 0.89
C TRP A 136 -12.86 0.55 1.60
N VAL A 137 -12.28 0.04 2.68
CA VAL A 137 -11.39 0.81 3.55
C VAL A 137 -9.95 0.35 3.35
N HIS A 138 -9.07 1.28 2.99
CA HIS A 138 -7.65 1.06 2.85
C HIS A 138 -6.91 1.75 3.99
N LEU A 139 -6.46 0.97 4.97
CA LEU A 139 -5.59 1.43 6.05
C LEU A 139 -4.15 0.96 5.80
N ALA A 140 -3.20 1.89 5.81
CA ALA A 140 -1.82 1.68 5.41
C ALA A 140 -0.81 2.18 6.46
N HIS A 141 0.41 1.63 6.40
CA HIS A 141 1.60 2.18 7.05
C HIS A 141 1.46 2.43 8.57
N ILE A 142 1.07 1.39 9.29
CA ILE A 142 1.05 1.37 10.75
C ILE A 142 2.37 0.80 11.25
N PHE A 143 2.95 1.48 12.25
CA PHE A 143 4.13 1.01 12.97
C PHE A 143 3.83 0.92 14.46
N PRO A 144 4.60 0.11 15.21
CA PRO A 144 4.50 0.10 16.66
C PRO A 144 4.86 1.48 17.23
N GLU A 145 3.99 2.02 18.08
CA GLU A 145 4.17 3.26 18.86
C GLU A 145 4.41 2.90 20.33
N THR A 146 5.36 1.98 20.56
CA THR A 146 5.69 1.44 21.89
C THR A 146 7.20 1.41 22.10
N THR A 147 7.62 1.46 23.38
CA THR A 147 9.02 1.26 23.79
C THR A 147 9.41 -0.21 23.90
N ALA A 148 8.43 -1.12 23.83
CA ALA A 148 8.68 -2.55 23.86
C ALA A 148 9.55 -2.96 22.66
N THR A 149 10.54 -3.80 22.91
CA THR A 149 11.43 -4.31 21.88
C THR A 149 10.95 -5.66 21.33
N GLY A 150 10.18 -6.40 22.13
CA GLY A 150 9.69 -7.73 21.81
C GLY A 150 8.69 -7.75 20.67
N VAL A 151 8.77 -8.77 19.81
CA VAL A 151 7.87 -8.89 18.64
C VAL A 151 6.41 -9.02 19.04
N TYR A 152 6.11 -9.72 20.13
CA TYR A 152 4.74 -9.85 20.62
C TYR A 152 4.11 -8.50 20.93
N ASP A 153 4.70 -7.74 21.87
CA ASP A 153 4.14 -6.47 22.32
C ASP A 153 4.02 -5.45 21.18
N ARG A 154 5.03 -5.40 20.31
CA ARG A 154 5.02 -4.53 19.12
C ARG A 154 3.93 -4.93 18.12
N SER A 155 3.69 -6.23 17.95
CA SER A 155 2.63 -6.72 17.06
C SER A 155 1.24 -6.44 17.64
N TYR A 156 1.06 -6.66 18.94
CA TYR A 156 -0.18 -6.37 19.65
C TYR A 156 -0.52 -4.87 19.57
N ASP A 157 0.47 -4.01 19.78
CA ASP A 157 0.34 -2.55 19.62
C ASP A 157 -0.09 -2.15 18.20
N ILE A 158 0.49 -2.75 17.15
CA ILE A 158 0.04 -2.52 15.76
C ILE A 158 -1.44 -2.87 15.59
N PHE A 159 -1.92 -3.99 16.15
CA PHE A 159 -3.32 -4.38 16.03
C PHE A 159 -4.25 -3.39 16.76
N GLN A 160 -3.86 -2.90 17.94
CA GLN A 160 -4.58 -1.86 18.66
C GLN A 160 -4.63 -0.54 17.87
N LEU A 161 -3.50 -0.12 17.29
CA LEU A 161 -3.40 1.08 16.45
C LEU A 161 -4.26 0.95 15.19
N ALA A 162 -4.30 -0.23 14.56
CA ALA A 162 -5.14 -0.51 13.41
C ALA A 162 -6.63 -0.39 13.74
N ALA A 163 -7.06 -1.02 14.83
CA ALA A 163 -8.44 -0.92 15.28
C ALA A 163 -8.83 0.52 15.63
N LYS A 164 -7.96 1.25 16.33
CA LYS A 164 -8.15 2.68 16.62
C LYS A 164 -8.25 3.51 15.34
N GLY A 165 -7.37 3.26 14.37
CA GLY A 165 -7.35 3.95 13.08
C GLY A 165 -8.66 3.79 12.31
N LEU A 166 -9.18 2.55 12.22
CA LEU A 166 -10.48 2.26 11.62
C LEU A 166 -11.63 2.93 12.40
N GLN A 167 -11.59 2.86 13.73
CA GLN A 167 -12.64 3.40 14.59
C GLN A 167 -12.78 4.92 14.48
N THR A 168 -11.73 5.65 14.06
CA THR A 168 -11.83 7.10 13.79
C THR A 168 -12.91 7.45 12.75
N ARG A 169 -13.28 6.48 11.90
CA ARG A 169 -14.34 6.59 10.89
C ARG A 169 -15.45 5.55 11.08
N GLN A 170 -15.60 5.06 12.32
CA GLN A 170 -16.66 4.12 12.72
C GLN A 170 -16.59 2.74 12.03
N PHE A 171 -15.47 2.41 11.39
CA PHE A 171 -15.20 1.06 10.88
C PHE A 171 -14.68 0.16 11.98
N ARG A 172 -15.07 -1.12 11.95
CA ARG A 172 -14.67 -2.09 12.96
C ARG A 172 -13.55 -3.00 12.46
N TYR A 173 -12.67 -3.41 13.36
CA TYR A 173 -11.55 -4.27 13.02
C TYR A 173 -11.98 -5.69 12.60
N ASP A 174 -13.08 -6.21 13.15
CA ASP A 174 -13.65 -7.52 12.79
C ASP A 174 -14.12 -7.60 11.31
N GLN A 175 -14.16 -6.47 10.60
CA GLN A 175 -14.47 -6.37 9.18
C GLN A 175 -13.22 -6.40 8.27
N VAL A 176 -12.01 -6.47 8.84
CA VAL A 176 -10.77 -6.54 8.07
C VAL A 176 -10.62 -7.93 7.44
N ILE A 177 -10.73 -7.98 6.11
CA ILE A 177 -10.67 -9.24 5.34
C ILE A 177 -9.27 -9.56 4.79
N ARG A 178 -8.33 -8.61 4.80
CA ARG A 178 -6.98 -8.79 4.27
C ARG A 178 -5.96 -7.95 5.00
N THR A 179 -4.90 -8.60 5.47
CA THR A 179 -3.82 -7.98 6.23
C THR A 179 -2.47 -8.35 5.64
N TRP A 180 -1.59 -7.37 5.49
CA TRP A 180 -0.19 -7.57 5.16
C TRP A 180 0.65 -7.14 6.36
N LEU A 181 1.51 -8.03 6.86
CA LEU A 181 2.38 -7.78 8.00
C LEU A 181 3.83 -7.93 7.53
N TYR A 182 4.61 -6.86 7.69
CA TYR A 182 6.02 -6.84 7.32
C TYR A 182 6.87 -7.03 8.57
N LEU A 183 7.43 -8.22 8.73
CA LEU A 183 8.28 -8.58 9.87
C LEU A 183 9.69 -8.93 9.37
N GLY A 184 10.65 -8.08 9.71
CA GLY A 184 12.07 -8.34 9.47
C GLY A 184 12.56 -9.54 10.28
N ASP A 185 13.40 -10.36 9.64
CA ASP A 185 13.92 -11.61 10.19
C ASP A 185 12.80 -12.53 10.73
N ILE A 186 11.77 -12.76 9.92
CA ILE A 186 10.56 -13.48 10.34
C ILE A 186 10.84 -14.87 10.93
N VAL A 187 11.89 -15.54 10.45
CA VAL A 187 12.33 -16.86 10.94
C VAL A 187 13.35 -16.80 12.07
N GLY A 188 13.79 -15.61 12.44
CA GLY A 188 14.77 -15.38 13.49
C GLY A 188 14.27 -15.68 14.90
N PRO A 189 15.20 -15.81 15.86
CA PRO A 189 14.88 -16.10 17.25
C PRO A 189 14.20 -14.90 17.93
N GLU A 190 13.33 -15.18 18.89
CA GLU A 190 12.73 -14.20 19.81
C GLU A 190 12.65 -14.87 21.19
N GLY A 191 13.61 -14.58 22.08
CA GLY A 191 13.75 -15.34 23.33
C GLY A 191 13.94 -16.84 23.07
N GLU A 192 13.11 -17.68 23.70
CA GLU A 192 13.11 -19.15 23.51
C GLU A 192 12.26 -19.62 22.32
N THR A 193 11.69 -18.68 21.54
CA THR A 193 10.77 -18.95 20.44
C THR A 193 11.25 -18.25 19.16
N GLN A 194 10.34 -17.99 18.22
CA GLN A 194 10.61 -17.41 16.90
C GLN A 194 9.76 -16.16 16.71
N ARG A 195 10.30 -15.16 16.02
CA ARG A 195 9.64 -13.87 15.72
C ARG A 195 8.27 -14.07 15.06
N TYR A 196 8.18 -14.96 14.06
CA TYR A 196 6.90 -15.33 13.45
C TYR A 196 5.86 -15.84 14.46
N LYS A 197 6.26 -16.71 15.41
CA LYS A 197 5.34 -17.28 16.40
C LYS A 197 4.81 -16.20 17.33
N GLU A 198 5.65 -15.29 17.77
CA GLU A 198 5.25 -14.19 18.66
C GLU A 198 4.30 -13.21 17.98
N LEU A 199 4.54 -12.88 16.70
CA LEU A 199 3.61 -12.08 15.91
C LEU A 199 2.24 -12.76 15.79
N ASN A 200 2.22 -14.08 15.53
CA ASN A 200 0.95 -14.81 15.44
C ASN A 200 0.27 -14.96 16.80
N ARG A 201 1.01 -15.10 17.90
CA ARG A 201 0.45 -15.11 19.26
C ARG A 201 -0.26 -13.79 19.54
N ALA A 202 0.39 -12.65 19.27
CA ALA A 202 -0.21 -11.34 19.42
C ALA A 202 -1.48 -11.16 18.56
N ARG A 203 -1.47 -11.68 17.33
CA ARG A 203 -2.65 -11.67 16.44
C ARG A 203 -3.81 -12.52 16.96
N THR A 204 -3.51 -13.62 17.65
CA THR A 204 -4.54 -14.51 18.22
C THR A 204 -5.10 -13.94 19.53
N ASP A 205 -4.28 -13.26 20.30
CA ASP A 205 -4.68 -12.69 21.60
C ASP A 205 -5.46 -11.37 21.45
N PHE A 206 -5.24 -10.62 20.37
CA PHE A 206 -5.98 -9.41 20.02
C PHE A 206 -7.39 -9.74 19.51
#